data_AF-A0A6L6WBV4-F1
#
_entry.id   AF-A0A6L6WBV4-F1
#
_cell.length_a   1.000
_cell.length_b   1.000
_cell.length_c   1.000
_cell.angle_alpha   90.00
_cell.angle_beta   90.00
_cell.angle_gamma   90.00
#
_symmetry.space_group_name_H-M   'P 1'
#
loop_
_entity.id
_entity.type
_entity.pdbx_description
1 polymer ?
#
loop_
_entity_poly.entity_id
_entity_poly.type
_entity_poly.pdbx_seq_one_letter_code
_entity_poly.pdbx_strand_id
1 'polypeptide(L)' 'MAEPVNLNRFKKQKARAEKKARADQNAIKHGRSKQEKLLDRTTANKAKRELDGHKIEE' A
#
# COMPACT_ATOMS: atom_id res chain seq x y z
N MET A 1 -3.90 3.44 -42.68
CA MET A 1 -2.97 2.28 -42.66
C MET A 1 -2.60 2.02 -41.21
N ALA A 2 -2.80 0.80 -40.71
CA ALA A 2 -2.40 0.44 -39.35
C ALA A 2 -0.89 0.20 -39.31
N GLU A 3 -0.18 0.88 -38.42
CA GLU A 3 1.25 0.64 -38.22
C GLU A 3 1.49 -0.78 -37.67
N PRO A 4 2.54 -1.49 -38.13
CA PRO A 4 2.85 -2.81 -37.63
C PRO A 4 3.28 -2.74 -36.15
N VAL A 5 2.41 -3.22 -35.25
CA VAL A 5 2.70 -3.25 -33.82
C VAL A 5 3.58 -4.47 -33.48
N ASN A 6 4.74 -4.22 -32.89
CA ASN A 6 5.61 -5.28 -32.42
C ASN A 6 5.04 -5.92 -31.12
N LEU A 7 4.41 -7.08 -31.27
CA LEU A 7 3.79 -7.83 -30.17
C LEU A 7 4.77 -8.21 -29.05
N ASN A 8 6.05 -8.42 -29.37
CA ASN A 8 7.07 -8.73 -28.37
C ASN A 8 7.36 -7.53 -27.46
N ARG A 9 7.38 -6.31 -28.02
CA ARG A 9 7.53 -5.08 -27.24
C ARG A 9 6.32 -4.88 -26.33
N PHE A 10 5.11 -5.09 -26.84
CA PHE A 10 3.88 -4.99 -26.06
C PHE A 10 3.83 -5.98 -24.89
N LYS A 11 4.11 -7.26 -25.13
CA LYS A 11 4.18 -8.29 -24.08
C LYS A 11 5.21 -7.94 -22.99
N LYS A 12 6.39 -7.44 -23.39
CA LYS A 12 7.42 -6.98 -22.44
C LYS A 12 6.96 -5.77 -21.62
N GLN A 13 6.27 -4.81 -22.23
CA GLN A 13 5.72 -3.65 -21.52
C GLN A 13 4.66 -4.07 -20.51
N LYS A 14 3.72 -4.95 -20.90
CA LYS A 14 2.71 -5.50 -20.00
C LYS A 14 3.36 -6.22 -18.79
N ALA A 15 4.33 -7.09 -19.03
CA ALA A 15 5.04 -7.79 -17.96
C ALA A 15 5.79 -6.84 -17.01
N ARG A 16 6.38 -5.75 -17.53
CA ARG A 16 7.03 -4.72 -16.69
C ARG A 16 6.02 -3.95 -15.85
N ALA A 17 4.87 -3.59 -16.42
CA ALA A 17 3.80 -2.91 -15.70
C ALA A 17 3.25 -3.76 -14.55
N GLU A 18 2.99 -5.05 -14.80
CA GLU A 18 2.54 -5.99 -13.76
C GLU A 18 3.57 -6.20 -12.65
N LYS A 19 4.87 -6.19 -12.98
CA LYS A 19 5.95 -6.25 -11.98
C LYS A 19 6.01 -4.98 -11.14
N LYS A 20 5.83 -3.80 -11.76
CA LYS A 20 5.79 -2.52 -11.05
C LYS A 20 4.62 -2.45 -10.07
N ALA A 21 3.41 -2.80 -10.52
CA ALA A 21 2.24 -2.83 -9.65
C ALA A 21 2.41 -3.78 -8.45
N ARG A 22 3.03 -4.94 -8.65
CA ARG A 22 3.37 -5.87 -7.56
C ARG A 22 4.42 -5.29 -6.60
N ALA A 23 5.44 -4.61 -7.13
CA ALA A 23 6.46 -3.96 -6.30
C ALA A 23 5.85 -2.85 -5.44
N ASP A 24 4.95 -2.03 -5.99
CA ASP A 24 4.26 -0.97 -5.25
C ASP A 24 3.39 -1.55 -4.13
N GLN A 25 2.64 -2.64 -4.41
CA GLN A 25 1.87 -3.36 -3.39
C GLN A 25 2.78 -3.93 -2.29
N ASN A 26 3.94 -4.48 -2.65
CA ASN A 26 4.88 -5.02 -1.67
C ASN A 26 5.58 -3.92 -0.87
N ALA A 27 5.85 -2.76 -1.46
CA ALA A 27 6.34 -1.59 -0.74
C ALA A 27 5.33 -1.11 0.29
N ILE A 28 4.04 -1.14 -0.02
CA ILE A 28 2.99 -0.81 0.97
C ILE A 28 2.89 -1.88 2.07
N LYS A 29 2.89 -3.17 1.68
CA LYS A 29 2.74 -4.31 2.61
C LYS A 29 3.95 -4.49 3.53
N HIS A 30 5.15 -4.35 2.98
CA HIS A 30 6.41 -4.73 3.63
C HIS A 30 7.36 -3.55 3.84
N GLY A 31 7.16 -2.42 3.16
CA GLY A 31 8.05 -1.26 3.25
C GLY A 31 7.84 -0.39 4.49
N ARG A 32 6.78 -0.62 5.27
CA ARG A 32 6.67 0.03 6.58
C ARG A 32 7.70 -0.56 7.55
N SER A 33 8.58 0.30 8.08
CA SER A 33 9.56 -0.09 9.08
C SER A 33 8.89 -0.48 10.40
N LYS A 34 9.60 -1.22 11.26
CA LYS A 34 9.08 -1.57 12.61
C LYS A 34 8.72 -0.32 13.42
N GLN A 35 9.48 0.76 13.24
CA GLN A 35 9.28 2.03 13.94
C GLN A 35 7.99 2.73 13.47
N GLU A 36 7.75 2.80 12.16
CA GLU A 36 6.51 3.38 11.61
C GLU A 36 5.28 2.60 12.05
N LYS A 37 5.35 1.26 12.05
CA LYS A 37 4.26 0.40 12.56
C LYS A 37 4.01 0.61 14.05
N LEU A 38 5.06 0.87 14.83
CA LEU A 38 4.94 1.12 16.26
C LEU A 38 4.29 2.49 16.52
N LEU A 39 4.72 3.53 15.79
CA LEU A 39 4.12 4.87 15.88
C LEU A 39 2.63 4.83 15.52
N ASP A 40 2.26 4.17 14.43
CA ASP A 40 0.85 4.03 14.01
C ASP A 40 0.02 3.27 15.06
N ARG A 41 0.62 2.26 15.70
CA ARG A 41 -0.03 1.54 16.80
C ARG A 41 -0.18 2.40 18.05
N THR A 42 0.81 3.20 18.42
CA THR A 42 0.72 4.05 19.62
C THR A 42 -0.28 5.17 19.43
N THR A 43 -0.32 5.79 18.24
CA THR A 43 -1.34 6.81 17.90
C THR A 43 -2.73 6.22 17.91
N ALA A 44 -2.94 5.05 17.29
CA ALA A 44 -4.24 4.36 17.30
C ALA A 44 -4.69 3.99 18.73
N ASN A 45 -3.78 3.52 19.59
CA ASN A 45 -4.11 3.22 20.99
C ASN A 45 -4.43 4.48 21.79
N LYS A 46 -3.72 5.59 21.56
CA LYS A 46 -4.02 6.88 22.22
C LYS A 46 -5.40 7.37 21.82
N ALA A 47 -5.71 7.38 20.53
CA ALA A 47 -7.02 7.76 20.02
C ALA A 47 -8.14 6.86 20.57
N LYS A 48 -7.91 5.55 20.65
CA LYS A 48 -8.88 4.62 21.26
C LYS A 48 -9.10 4.91 22.74
N ARG A 49 -8.03 5.13 23.52
CA ARG A 49 -8.12 5.47 24.95
C ARG A 49 -8.82 6.81 25.18
N GLU A 50 -8.56 7.80 24.34
CA GLU A 50 -9.27 9.09 24.39
C GLU A 50 -10.76 8.87 24.11
N LEU A 51 -11.11 8.13 23.07
CA LEU A 51 -12.49 7.84 22.73
C LEU A 51 -13.21 7.01 23.82
N ASP A 52 -12.55 6.00 24.39
CA ASP A 52 -13.10 5.21 25.49
C ASP A 52 -13.22 6.04 26.79
N GLY A 53 -12.29 6.98 27.06
CA GLY A 53 -12.41 7.91 28.18
C GLY A 53 -13.49 8.99 27.99
N HIS A 54 -13.90 9.25 26.75
CA HIS A 54 -15.02 10.12 26.40
C HIS A 54 -16.34 9.37 26.22
N LYS A 55 -16.36 8.04 26.30
CA LYS A 55 -17.61 7.28 26.37
C LYS A 55 -18.21 7.45 27.75
N ILE A 56 -19.36 8.10 27.79
CA ILE A 56 -20.29 8.02 28.91
C ILE A 56 -21.05 6.71 28.68
N GLU A 57 -20.83 5.73 29.55
CA GLU A 57 -21.67 4.53 29.60
C GLU A 57 -23.06 4.98 30.10
N GLU A 58 -24.05 5.01 29.20
CA GLU A 58 -25.48 5.00 29.56
C GLU A 58 -25.95 3.58 29.84
#